data_AF-A0A7Y5B484-F1
#
_entry.id   AF-A0A7Y5B484-F1
#
_cell.length_a   1.000
_cell.length_b   1.000
_cell.length_c   1.000
_cell.angle_alpha   90.00
_cell.angle_beta   90.00
_cell.angle_gamma   90.00
#
_symmetry.space_group_name_H-M   'P 1'
#
loop_
_entity.id
_entity.type
_entity.pdbx_description
1 polymer ?
#
loop_
_entity_poly.entity_id
_entity_poly.type
_entity_poly.pdbx_seq_one_letter_code
_entity_poly.pdbx_strand_id
1 'polypeptide(L)'
;MSDWRYHVASLSACLLCLAIGLMLGALYLSPTVPDYLKNRLTELEKRIDERANETQDLRNQIDRYREAVNQLDAPASFSGRHLSGRRLAIVQTGDYDEATTSVERAIEAAGGRADAIIRVGLRELLPDEERLVWTNLATALSGAPQSSMSYLHRRAGIAISGRINGRPDAVIVVGGFDRLSPDDDLTQLATKERAAVQVLIDSGIFVVGAEPLVCKEPSNLKSLRIPSVSAVDLNTGRALLVEALANPGAEIEP
;
A
#
# COMPACT_ATOMS: atom_id res chain seq x y z
N MET A 1 66.92 -45.16 26.14
CA MET A 1 67.28 -44.02 25.26
C MET A 1 67.06 -44.39 23.80
N SER A 2 65.81 -44.56 23.35
CA SER A 2 65.44 -44.51 21.92
C SER A 2 63.91 -44.50 21.71
N ASP A 3 63.13 -43.72 22.47
CA ASP A 3 61.67 -43.60 22.25
C ASP A 3 61.27 -42.38 21.40
N TRP A 4 62.00 -41.26 21.52
CA TRP A 4 61.64 -40.02 20.81
C TRP A 4 61.77 -40.12 19.28
N ARG A 5 62.70 -40.95 18.78
CA ARG A 5 62.94 -41.14 17.34
C ARG A 5 61.77 -41.82 16.64
N TYR A 6 61.07 -42.73 17.33
CA TYR A 6 59.88 -43.40 16.79
C TYR A 6 58.66 -42.47 16.80
N HIS A 7 58.50 -41.66 17.86
CA HIS A 7 57.43 -40.65 17.90
C HIS A 7 57.59 -39.57 16.83
N VAL A 8 58.82 -39.09 16.59
CA VAL A 8 59.11 -38.13 15.52
C VAL A 8 58.88 -38.74 14.13
N ALA A 9 59.28 -40.00 13.94
CA ALA A 9 59.03 -40.71 12.68
C ALA A 9 57.53 -40.86 12.38
N SER A 10 56.71 -41.27 13.37
CA SER A 10 55.26 -41.38 13.23
C SER A 10 54.58 -40.03 12.94
N LEU A 11 55.02 -38.95 13.61
CA LEU A 11 54.48 -37.60 13.37
C LEU A 11 54.79 -37.12 11.95
N SER A 12 56.01 -37.35 11.45
CA SER A 12 56.40 -36.99 10.08
C SER A 12 55.62 -37.77 9.02
N ALA A 13 55.35 -39.07 9.25
CA ALA A 13 54.55 -39.89 8.35
C ALA A 13 53.08 -39.41 8.31
N CYS A 14 52.52 -39.03 9.46
CA CYS A 14 51.17 -38.46 9.54
C CYS A 14 51.08 -37.11 8.82
N LEU A 15 52.06 -36.22 9.02
CA LEU A 15 52.12 -34.93 8.34
C LEU A 15 52.31 -35.08 6.82
N LEU A 16 53.11 -36.04 6.38
CA LEU A 16 53.27 -36.36 4.96
C LEU A 16 51.96 -36.88 4.36
N CYS A 17 51.27 -37.78 5.06
CA CYS A 17 49.97 -38.30 4.66
C CYS A 17 48.92 -37.18 4.58
N LEU A 18 48.92 -36.24 5.55
CA LEU A 18 48.05 -35.07 5.55
C LEU A 18 48.38 -34.14 4.38
N ALA A 19 49.65 -33.86 4.13
CA ALA A 19 50.08 -32.99 3.03
C ALA A 19 49.70 -33.58 1.66
N ILE A 20 49.92 -34.87 1.46
CA ILE A 20 49.54 -35.59 0.24
C ILE A 20 48.02 -35.65 0.10
N GLY A 21 47.29 -35.93 1.20
CA GLY A 21 45.83 -35.92 1.22
C GLY A 21 45.24 -34.56 0.89
N LEU A 22 45.85 -33.47 1.39
CA LEU A 22 45.42 -32.10 1.15
C LEU A 22 45.77 -31.66 -0.29
N MET A 23 46.92 -32.07 -0.81
CA MET A 23 47.32 -31.79 -2.20
C MET A 23 46.41 -32.53 -3.22
N LEU A 24 46.11 -33.81 -2.98
CA LEU A 24 45.17 -34.58 -3.80
C LEU A 24 43.73 -34.07 -3.64
N GLY A 25 43.34 -33.69 -2.42
CA GLY A 25 42.04 -33.07 -2.14
C GLY A 25 41.87 -31.73 -2.86
N ALA A 26 42.90 -30.90 -2.90
CA ALA A 26 42.91 -29.62 -3.62
C ALA A 26 42.91 -29.80 -5.15
N LEU A 27 43.50 -30.88 -5.70
CA LEU A 27 43.40 -31.20 -7.12
C LEU A 27 41.99 -31.68 -7.53
N TYR A 28 41.29 -32.41 -6.64
CA TYR A 28 39.92 -32.89 -6.89
C TYR A 28 38.84 -31.84 -6.61
N LEU A 29 39.15 -30.82 -5.79
CA LEU A 29 38.33 -29.62 -5.63
C LEU A 29 38.51 -28.70 -6.84
N SER A 30 38.15 -29.24 -8.00
CA SER A 30 38.17 -28.58 -9.30
C SER A 30 37.35 -27.28 -9.25
N PRO A 31 37.71 -26.23 -10.02
CA PRO A 31 36.98 -24.95 -10.13
C PRO A 31 35.49 -25.03 -10.55
N THR A 32 34.97 -26.23 -10.76
CA THR A 32 33.58 -26.51 -11.20
C THR A 32 32.51 -26.21 -10.15
N VAL A 33 32.80 -26.25 -8.84
CA VAL A 33 31.82 -25.88 -7.79
C VAL A 33 31.57 -24.36 -7.76
N PRO A 34 32.59 -23.48 -7.83
CA PRO A 34 32.41 -22.03 -8.02
C PRO A 34 31.63 -21.66 -9.29
N ASP A 35 31.93 -22.31 -10.42
CA ASP A 35 31.31 -21.95 -11.71
C ASP A 35 29.85 -22.39 -11.78
N TYR A 36 29.48 -23.52 -11.16
CA TYR A 36 28.09 -23.94 -11.05
C TYR A 36 27.25 -22.97 -10.20
N LEU A 37 27.79 -22.53 -9.05
CA LEU A 37 27.13 -21.56 -8.17
C LEU A 37 26.99 -20.19 -8.84
N LYS A 38 28.04 -19.72 -9.54
CA LYS A 38 27.98 -18.47 -10.33
C LYS A 38 26.95 -18.56 -11.44
N ASN A 39 26.94 -19.64 -12.24
CA ASN A 39 25.97 -19.82 -13.30
C ASN A 39 24.53 -19.88 -12.78
N ARG A 40 24.29 -20.51 -11.61
CA ARG A 40 22.98 -20.51 -10.95
C ARG A 40 22.58 -19.13 -10.46
N LEU A 41 23.50 -18.35 -9.92
CA LEU A 41 23.23 -16.98 -9.48
C LEU A 41 22.90 -16.08 -10.68
N THR A 42 23.68 -16.15 -11.76
CA THR A 42 23.39 -15.39 -12.99
C THR A 42 22.08 -15.83 -13.65
N GLU A 43 21.75 -17.12 -13.64
CA GLU A 43 20.46 -17.62 -14.11
C GLU A 43 19.30 -17.10 -13.25
N LEU A 44 19.49 -17.03 -11.92
CA LEU A 44 18.49 -16.53 -10.99
C LEU A 44 18.27 -15.02 -11.14
N GLU A 45 19.35 -14.24 -11.25
CA GLU A 45 19.31 -12.80 -11.55
C GLU A 45 18.56 -12.54 -12.85
N LYS A 46 18.89 -13.28 -13.91
CA LYS A 46 18.19 -13.15 -15.20
C LYS A 46 16.69 -13.45 -15.08
N ARG A 47 16.31 -14.48 -14.33
CA ARG A 47 14.89 -14.82 -14.10
C ARG A 47 14.17 -13.75 -13.28
N ILE A 48 14.86 -13.10 -12.33
CA ILE A 48 14.31 -11.97 -11.57
C ILE A 48 14.05 -10.79 -12.52
N ASP A 49 15.01 -10.46 -13.38
CA ASP A 49 14.88 -9.38 -14.36
C ASP A 49 13.79 -9.65 -15.39
N GLU A 50 13.70 -10.88 -15.93
CA GLU A 50 12.65 -11.30 -16.86
C GLU A 50 11.26 -11.14 -16.23
N ARG A 51 11.08 -11.63 -14.99
CA ARG A 51 9.80 -11.47 -14.26
C ARG A 51 9.48 -10.03 -13.94
N ALA A 52 10.48 -9.21 -13.59
CA ALA A 52 10.29 -7.79 -13.34
C ALA A 52 9.79 -7.08 -14.61
N ASN A 53 10.37 -7.41 -15.77
CA ASN A 53 9.98 -6.87 -17.06
C ASN A 53 8.57 -7.31 -17.48
N GLU A 54 8.24 -8.61 -17.36
CA GLU A 54 6.88 -9.12 -17.64
C GLU A 54 5.83 -8.43 -16.76
N THR A 55 6.13 -8.26 -15.48
CA THR A 55 5.24 -7.56 -14.54
C THR A 55 5.03 -6.10 -14.96
N GLN A 56 6.08 -5.42 -15.43
CA GLN A 56 5.98 -4.05 -15.90
C GLN A 56 5.19 -3.94 -17.21
N ASP A 57 5.36 -4.88 -18.14
CA ASP A 57 4.59 -4.89 -19.39
C ASP A 57 3.11 -5.14 -19.14
N LEU A 58 2.77 -6.11 -18.29
CA LEU A 58 1.39 -6.38 -17.88
C LEU A 58 0.74 -5.14 -17.23
N ARG A 59 1.47 -4.39 -16.40
CA ARG A 59 0.98 -3.12 -15.84
C ARG A 59 0.69 -2.09 -16.91
N ASN A 60 1.63 -1.90 -17.84
CA ASN A 60 1.45 -0.96 -18.94
C ASN A 60 0.24 -1.36 -19.81
N GLN A 61 -0.01 -2.65 -20.00
CA GLN A 61 -1.20 -3.13 -20.72
C GLN A 61 -2.49 -2.80 -19.95
N ILE A 62 -2.53 -3.06 -18.65
CA ILE A 62 -3.65 -2.71 -17.76
C ILE A 62 -3.94 -1.21 -17.83
N ASP A 63 -2.92 -0.35 -17.74
CA ASP A 63 -3.10 1.10 -17.80
C ASP A 63 -3.65 1.55 -19.15
N ARG A 64 -3.19 0.96 -20.26
CA ARG A 64 -3.76 1.21 -21.59
C ARG A 64 -5.23 0.77 -21.69
N TYR A 65 -5.57 -0.39 -21.12
CA TYR A 65 -6.97 -0.84 -21.08
C TYR A 65 -7.83 0.08 -20.23
N ARG A 66 -7.33 0.53 -19.07
CA ARG A 66 -7.98 1.50 -18.20
C ARG A 66 -8.24 2.82 -18.94
N GLU A 67 -7.24 3.36 -19.63
CA GLU A 67 -7.41 4.55 -20.46
C GLU A 67 -8.42 4.34 -21.59
N ALA A 68 -8.37 3.20 -22.28
CA ALA A 68 -9.32 2.86 -23.33
C ALA A 68 -10.76 2.76 -22.80
N VAL A 69 -10.97 2.11 -21.65
CA VAL A 69 -12.26 2.04 -20.96
C VAL A 69 -12.71 3.44 -20.57
N ASN A 70 -11.84 4.29 -20.01
CA ASN A 70 -12.17 5.66 -19.66
C ASN A 70 -12.48 6.56 -20.87
N GLN A 71 -11.98 6.24 -22.06
CA GLN A 71 -12.33 6.93 -23.31
C GLN A 71 -13.65 6.42 -23.91
N LEU A 72 -13.95 5.13 -23.75
CA LEU A 72 -15.17 4.47 -24.25
C LEU A 72 -16.37 4.75 -23.35
N ASP A 73 -16.17 4.74 -22.04
CA ASP A 73 -17.11 5.25 -21.05
C ASP A 73 -17.16 6.77 -21.23
N ALA A 74 -18.01 7.24 -22.15
CA ALA A 74 -18.37 8.65 -22.25
C ALA A 74 -18.58 9.19 -20.82
N PRO A 75 -18.02 10.36 -20.45
CA PRO A 75 -18.00 10.83 -19.06
C PRO A 75 -19.42 10.76 -18.53
N ALA A 76 -19.72 9.68 -17.81
CA ALA A 76 -21.08 9.21 -17.63
C ALA A 76 -21.72 10.20 -16.67
N SER A 77 -22.39 11.20 -17.23
CA SER A 77 -23.22 12.22 -16.60
C SER A 77 -23.08 12.34 -15.09
N PHE A 78 -21.88 12.73 -14.62
CA PHE A 78 -21.72 13.47 -13.37
C PHE A 78 -22.24 14.90 -13.49
N SER A 79 -22.74 15.25 -14.68
CA SER A 79 -23.46 16.45 -15.08
C SER A 79 -24.78 16.61 -14.33
N GLY A 80 -24.71 16.59 -13.01
CA GLY A 80 -25.79 16.79 -12.09
C GLY A 80 -25.17 17.33 -10.81
N ARG A 81 -25.75 18.40 -10.29
CA ARG A 81 -25.34 19.07 -9.05
C ARG A 81 -25.70 18.23 -7.81
N HIS A 82 -25.53 16.91 -7.88
CA HIS A 82 -25.95 15.93 -6.87
C HIS A 82 -25.27 16.14 -5.52
N LEU A 83 -24.05 16.69 -5.53
CA LEU A 83 -23.29 17.01 -4.32
C LEU A 83 -23.27 18.51 -4.01
N SER A 84 -24.11 19.32 -4.66
CA SER A 84 -24.11 20.77 -4.47
C SER A 84 -24.30 21.18 -3.01
N GLY A 85 -23.36 21.98 -2.51
CA GLY A 85 -23.37 22.49 -1.15
C GLY A 85 -22.84 21.51 -0.10
N ARG A 86 -22.50 20.27 -0.48
CA ARG A 86 -21.90 19.30 0.43
C ARG A 86 -20.40 19.54 0.59
N ARG A 87 -19.95 19.51 1.84
CA ARG A 87 -18.55 19.58 2.24
C ARG A 87 -18.07 18.17 2.49
N LEU A 88 -17.03 17.78 1.77
CA LEU A 88 -16.48 16.44 1.82
C LEU A 88 -15.04 16.53 2.29
N ALA A 89 -14.58 15.50 3.00
CA ALA A 89 -13.16 15.33 3.30
C ALA A 89 -12.70 13.99 2.72
N ILE A 90 -11.47 13.98 2.19
CA ILE A 90 -10.87 12.78 1.63
C ILE A 90 -9.76 12.35 2.59
N VAL A 91 -9.80 11.10 3.04
CA VAL A 91 -8.75 10.46 3.85
C VAL A 91 -8.11 9.39 2.98
N GLN A 92 -6.86 9.60 2.61
CA GLN A 92 -6.08 8.64 1.85
C GLN A 92 -5.27 7.78 2.83
N THR A 93 -5.63 6.51 2.96
CA THR A 93 -4.89 5.49 3.75
C THR A 93 -3.91 4.71 2.88
N GLY A 94 -4.22 4.60 1.60
CA GLY A 94 -3.38 3.98 0.58
C GLY A 94 -2.28 4.90 0.03
N ASP A 95 -1.42 4.36 -0.83
CA ASP A 95 -0.36 5.10 -1.54
C ASP A 95 -0.73 5.43 -3.00
N TYR A 96 -2.02 5.32 -3.36
CA TYR A 96 -2.56 5.69 -4.67
C TYR A 96 -2.97 7.17 -4.76
N ASP A 97 -2.00 8.02 -5.11
CA ASP A 97 -2.23 9.47 -5.30
C ASP A 97 -3.16 9.80 -6.48
N GLU A 98 -3.07 9.02 -7.57
CA GLU A 98 -3.87 9.24 -8.78
C GLU A 98 -5.36 8.96 -8.55
N ALA A 99 -5.68 7.90 -7.80
CA ALA A 99 -7.04 7.57 -7.41
C ALA A 99 -7.64 8.70 -6.55
N THR A 100 -6.89 9.19 -5.57
CA THR A 100 -7.28 10.31 -4.69
C THR A 100 -7.58 11.58 -5.51
N THR A 101 -6.72 11.90 -6.45
CA THR A 101 -6.90 13.07 -7.34
C THR A 101 -8.11 12.89 -8.27
N SER A 102 -8.35 11.67 -8.76
CA SER A 102 -9.48 11.36 -9.63
C SER A 102 -10.82 11.46 -8.90
N VAL A 103 -10.84 11.05 -7.63
CA VAL A 103 -11.98 11.23 -6.71
C VAL A 103 -12.24 12.71 -6.43
N GLU A 104 -11.21 13.50 -6.12
CA GLU A 104 -11.33 14.94 -5.92
C GLU A 104 -11.98 15.63 -7.13
N ARG A 105 -11.47 15.37 -8.34
CA ARG A 105 -12.05 15.93 -9.58
C ARG A 105 -13.50 15.50 -9.80
N ALA A 106 -13.87 14.27 -9.46
CA ALA A 106 -15.25 13.80 -9.60
C ALA A 106 -16.21 14.50 -8.61
N ILE A 107 -15.75 14.73 -7.38
CA ILE A 107 -16.50 15.49 -6.38
C ILE A 107 -16.75 16.92 -6.87
N GLU A 108 -15.71 17.59 -7.38
CA GLU A 108 -15.83 18.94 -7.92
C GLU A 108 -16.75 19.00 -9.15
N ALA A 109 -16.63 18.03 -10.05
CA ALA A 109 -17.49 17.92 -11.24
C ALA A 109 -18.98 17.72 -10.87
N ALA A 110 -19.26 16.98 -9.80
CA ALA A 110 -20.61 16.78 -9.25
C ALA A 110 -21.13 17.99 -8.43
N GLY A 111 -20.34 19.06 -8.33
CA GLY A 111 -20.66 20.31 -7.62
C GLY A 111 -20.46 20.26 -6.11
N GLY A 112 -19.84 19.20 -5.59
CA GLY A 112 -19.38 19.12 -4.19
C GLY A 112 -18.07 19.87 -3.97
N ARG A 113 -17.66 20.01 -2.71
CA ARG A 113 -16.39 20.64 -2.34
C ARG A 113 -15.58 19.73 -1.44
N ALA A 114 -14.38 19.35 -1.87
CA ALA A 114 -13.40 18.70 -0.99
C ALA A 114 -12.72 19.78 -0.13
N ASP A 115 -13.12 19.89 1.15
CA ASP A 115 -12.58 20.91 2.06
C ASP A 115 -11.16 20.57 2.52
N ALA A 116 -10.84 19.27 2.64
CA ALA A 116 -9.51 18.79 2.99
C ALA A 116 -9.21 17.40 2.41
N ILE A 117 -7.94 17.18 2.08
CA ILE A 117 -7.35 15.88 1.75
C ILE A 117 -6.32 15.56 2.82
N ILE A 118 -6.48 14.41 3.48
CA ILE A 118 -5.65 13.98 4.59
C ILE A 118 -5.00 12.66 4.20
N ARG A 119 -3.70 12.68 3.95
CA ARG A 119 -2.92 11.47 3.70
C ARG A 119 -2.40 10.93 5.01
N VAL A 120 -2.64 9.64 5.23
CA VAL A 120 -2.19 8.91 6.40
C VAL A 120 -1.34 7.74 5.95
N GLY A 121 -0.03 7.91 6.07
CA GLY A 121 0.96 6.88 5.84
C GLY A 121 0.91 5.84 6.96
N LEU A 122 0.17 4.75 6.73
CA LEU A 122 -0.01 3.66 7.70
C LEU A 122 1.29 2.92 8.05
N ARG A 123 2.32 3.04 7.20
CA ARG A 123 3.65 2.44 7.38
C ARG A 123 4.51 3.25 8.36
N GLU A 124 4.38 4.56 8.31
CA GLU A 124 5.11 5.52 9.11
C GLU A 124 4.51 5.68 10.52
N LEU A 125 3.29 5.19 10.73
CA LEU A 125 2.64 5.19 12.02
C LEU A 125 3.16 4.06 12.91
N LEU A 126 3.65 4.46 14.09
CA LEU A 126 4.03 3.56 15.17
C LEU A 126 2.75 2.97 15.81
N PRO A 127 2.76 1.69 16.22
CA PRO A 127 1.58 1.02 16.79
C PRO A 127 0.95 1.76 17.97
N ASP A 128 1.78 2.30 18.87
CA ASP A 128 1.32 3.01 20.08
C ASP A 128 0.63 4.34 19.75
N GLU A 129 0.88 4.89 18.55
CA GLU A 129 0.42 6.22 18.14
C GLU A 129 -0.77 6.20 17.21
N GLU A 130 -1.02 5.07 16.53
CA GLU A 130 -2.14 4.90 15.59
C GLU A 130 -3.47 5.31 16.20
N ARG A 131 -3.78 4.78 17.39
CA ARG A 131 -5.04 5.09 18.08
C ARG A 131 -5.17 6.59 18.35
N LEU A 132 -4.09 7.25 18.76
CA LEU A 132 -4.10 8.68 19.06
C LEU A 132 -4.25 9.53 17.79
N VAL A 133 -3.61 9.11 16.69
CA VAL A 133 -3.76 9.75 15.37
C VAL A 133 -5.20 9.65 14.89
N TRP A 134 -5.79 8.45 14.87
CA TRP A 134 -7.16 8.25 14.40
C TRP A 134 -8.19 8.94 15.29
N THR A 135 -7.98 8.96 16.61
CA THR A 135 -8.86 9.70 17.53
C THR A 135 -8.79 11.21 17.26
N ASN A 136 -7.59 11.77 17.06
CA ASN A 136 -7.45 13.19 16.72
C ASN A 136 -8.00 13.52 15.34
N LEU A 137 -7.88 12.60 14.38
CA LEU A 137 -8.46 12.75 13.05
C LEU A 137 -9.99 12.77 13.11
N ALA A 138 -10.60 11.80 13.79
CA ALA A 138 -12.05 11.75 14.00
C ALA A 138 -12.58 13.00 14.71
N THR A 139 -11.83 13.46 15.72
CA THR A 139 -12.11 14.69 16.47
C THR A 139 -12.03 15.92 15.55
N ALA A 140 -10.98 16.04 14.74
CA ALA A 140 -10.83 17.14 13.78
C ALA A 140 -11.95 17.14 12.72
N LEU A 141 -12.30 15.96 12.19
CA LEU A 141 -13.39 15.79 11.22
C LEU A 141 -14.78 15.99 11.85
N SER A 142 -14.94 15.83 13.16
CA SER A 142 -16.18 16.20 13.85
C SER A 142 -16.36 17.71 14.03
N GLY A 143 -15.41 18.52 13.55
CA GLY A 143 -15.41 19.98 13.70
C GLY A 143 -14.88 20.46 15.05
N ALA A 144 -14.16 19.61 15.78
CA ALA A 144 -13.64 19.90 17.11
C ALA A 144 -12.26 20.62 17.05
N PRO A 145 -11.58 20.92 18.19
CA PRO A 145 -10.67 22.06 18.30
C PRO A 145 -9.38 21.98 17.47
N GLN A 146 -8.84 23.16 17.10
CA GLN A 146 -7.59 23.35 16.33
C GLN A 146 -6.37 22.63 16.93
N SER A 147 -6.40 22.28 18.21
CA SER A 147 -5.36 21.50 18.88
C SER A 147 -5.17 20.12 18.27
N SER A 148 -6.26 19.43 17.87
CA SER A 148 -6.18 18.13 17.19
C SER A 148 -5.54 18.26 15.82
N MET A 149 -5.91 19.30 15.06
CA MET A 149 -5.28 19.58 13.77
C MET A 149 -3.79 19.90 13.90
N SER A 150 -3.42 20.64 14.95
CA SER A 150 -2.02 20.97 15.25
C SER A 150 -1.19 19.74 15.62
N TYR A 151 -1.79 18.76 16.30
CA TYR A 151 -1.16 17.46 16.57
C TYR A 151 -0.89 16.71 15.26
N LEU A 152 -1.90 16.60 14.39
CA LEU A 152 -1.79 15.89 13.12
C LEU A 152 -0.75 16.53 12.19
N HIS A 153 -0.69 17.85 12.09
CA HIS A 153 0.31 18.55 11.26
C HIS A 153 1.76 18.31 11.67
N ARG A 154 2.02 17.98 12.94
CA ARG A 154 3.37 17.71 13.45
C ARG A 154 3.74 16.23 13.37
N ARG A 155 2.80 15.36 13.00
CA ARG A 155 2.99 13.93 13.05
C ARG A 155 3.61 13.42 11.74
N ALA A 156 4.69 12.65 11.88
CA ALA A 156 5.28 11.94 10.74
C ALA A 156 4.26 10.96 10.13
N GLY A 157 4.20 10.91 8.80
CA GLY A 157 3.22 10.12 8.08
C GLY A 157 1.86 10.79 7.87
N ILE A 158 1.64 12.02 8.36
CA ILE A 158 0.40 12.75 8.10
C ILE A 158 0.69 13.97 7.22
N ALA A 159 0.01 14.04 6.08
CA ALA A 159 0.00 15.22 5.23
C ALA A 159 -1.43 15.72 5.07
N ILE A 160 -1.66 17.01 5.30
CA ILE A 160 -2.99 17.60 5.17
C ILE A 160 -2.94 18.76 4.19
N SER A 161 -3.77 18.64 3.17
CA SER A 161 -4.00 19.67 2.16
C SER A 161 -5.41 20.24 2.35
N GLY A 162 -5.55 21.56 2.28
CA GLY A 162 -6.83 22.23 2.48
C GLY A 162 -7.12 22.56 3.95
N ARG A 163 -8.39 22.82 4.26
CA ARG A 163 -8.81 23.28 5.59
C ARG A 163 -10.18 22.74 5.96
N ILE A 164 -10.24 21.98 7.04
CA ILE A 164 -11.50 21.49 7.62
C ILE A 164 -12.21 22.68 8.28
N ASN A 165 -13.29 23.16 7.65
CA ASN A 165 -14.08 24.30 8.13
C ASN A 165 -15.44 23.80 8.66
N GLY A 166 -15.42 23.14 9.81
CA GLY A 166 -16.60 22.49 10.40
C GLY A 166 -16.68 20.99 10.09
N ARG A 167 -17.77 20.35 10.50
CA ARG A 167 -18.01 18.92 10.23
C ARG A 167 -18.33 18.72 8.74
N PRO A 168 -17.59 17.87 7.99
CA PRO A 168 -17.96 17.51 6.64
C PRO A 168 -19.21 16.62 6.66
N ASP A 169 -19.99 16.70 5.58
CA ASP A 169 -21.20 15.88 5.39
C ASP A 169 -20.86 14.40 5.19
N ALA A 170 -19.70 14.11 4.59
CA ALA A 170 -19.17 12.76 4.44
C ALA A 170 -17.65 12.75 4.35
N VAL A 171 -17.06 11.60 4.69
CA VAL A 171 -15.62 11.32 4.55
C VAL A 171 -15.43 10.18 3.57
N ILE A 172 -14.63 10.42 2.53
CA ILE A 172 -14.22 9.37 1.60
C ILE A 172 -12.90 8.79 2.10
N VAL A 173 -12.83 7.49 2.34
CA VAL A 173 -11.58 6.78 2.64
C VAL A 173 -11.08 6.11 1.38
N VAL A 174 -9.97 6.60 0.83
CA VAL A 174 -9.30 6.02 -0.35
C VAL A 174 -8.24 5.04 0.12
N GLY A 175 -8.55 3.75 -0.02
CA GLY A 175 -7.70 2.64 0.40
C GLY A 175 -6.93 1.97 -0.75
N GLY A 176 -6.22 0.91 -0.40
CA GLY A 176 -5.44 0.08 -1.32
C GLY A 176 -3.96 0.47 -1.38
N PHE A 177 -3.10 -0.53 -1.53
CA PHE A 177 -1.64 -0.34 -1.57
C PHE A 177 -1.04 -0.81 -2.91
N ASP A 178 -0.28 0.07 -3.56
CA ASP A 178 0.48 -0.19 -4.79
C ASP A 178 1.89 -0.66 -4.49
N ARG A 179 2.58 0.01 -3.56
CA ARG A 179 3.93 -0.40 -3.18
C ARG A 179 3.81 -1.54 -2.19
N LEU A 180 4.48 -2.64 -2.53
CA LEU A 180 4.75 -3.74 -1.61
C LEU A 180 6.25 -3.67 -1.31
N SER A 181 6.60 -3.42 -0.06
CA SER A 181 7.92 -3.70 0.49
C SER A 181 7.96 -5.18 0.89
N PRO A 182 9.06 -5.91 0.65
CA PRO A 182 9.22 -7.29 1.10
C PRO A 182 9.01 -7.48 2.61
N ASP A 183 9.25 -6.43 3.39
CA ASP A 183 9.13 -6.42 4.84
C ASP A 183 7.70 -6.09 5.33
N ASP A 184 6.77 -5.79 4.42
CA ASP A 184 5.42 -5.42 4.82
C ASP A 184 4.60 -6.62 5.27
N ASP A 185 4.13 -6.56 6.51
CA ASP A 185 3.02 -7.40 6.94
C ASP A 185 1.71 -6.78 6.47
N LEU A 186 1.31 -7.25 5.30
CA LEU A 186 0.06 -6.94 4.61
C LEU A 186 -1.19 -7.15 5.48
N THR A 187 -1.19 -8.20 6.30
CA THR A 187 -2.29 -8.48 7.24
C THR A 187 -2.35 -7.41 8.32
N GLN A 188 -1.19 -6.95 8.81
CA GLN A 188 -1.14 -5.85 9.76
C GLN A 188 -1.62 -4.54 9.14
N LEU A 189 -1.17 -4.18 7.93
CA LEU A 189 -1.62 -2.96 7.26
C LEU A 189 -3.14 -2.91 7.09
N ALA A 190 -3.73 -4.01 6.62
CA ALA A 190 -5.18 -4.10 6.47
C ALA A 190 -5.91 -4.05 7.83
N THR A 191 -5.32 -4.60 8.89
CA THR A 191 -5.86 -4.52 10.26
C THR A 191 -5.81 -3.09 10.80
N LYS A 192 -4.70 -2.38 10.55
CA LYS A 192 -4.52 -0.96 10.92
C LYS A 192 -5.55 -0.08 10.22
N GLU A 193 -5.72 -0.25 8.91
CA GLU A 193 -6.73 0.47 8.14
C GLU A 193 -8.14 0.17 8.63
N ARG A 194 -8.45 -1.09 8.96
CA ARG A 194 -9.74 -1.45 9.53
C ARG A 194 -10.01 -0.74 10.86
N ALA A 195 -9.05 -0.78 11.78
CA ALA A 195 -9.17 -0.13 13.08
C ALA A 195 -9.31 1.40 12.94
N ALA A 196 -8.56 1.99 12.01
CA ALA A 196 -8.63 3.39 11.67
C ALA A 196 -10.02 3.84 11.24
N VAL A 197 -10.59 3.14 10.26
CA VAL A 197 -11.90 3.48 9.72
C VAL A 197 -13.01 3.20 10.73
N GLN A 198 -12.86 2.17 11.56
CA GLN A 198 -13.80 1.92 12.66
C GLN A 198 -13.90 3.11 13.62
N VAL A 199 -12.78 3.76 13.96
CA VAL A 199 -12.79 4.97 14.81
C VAL A 199 -13.58 6.12 14.16
N LEU A 200 -13.51 6.27 12.83
CA LEU A 200 -14.29 7.26 12.10
C LEU A 200 -15.78 6.93 12.13
N ILE A 201 -16.15 5.66 11.93
CA ILE A 201 -17.54 5.19 11.99
C ILE A 201 -18.11 5.43 13.39
N ASP A 202 -17.37 5.05 14.44
CA ASP A 202 -17.80 5.18 15.84
C ASP A 202 -17.97 6.65 16.26
N SER A 203 -17.28 7.59 15.59
CA SER A 203 -17.45 9.03 15.79
C SER A 203 -18.73 9.60 15.14
N GLY A 204 -19.53 8.78 14.47
CA GLY A 204 -20.79 9.17 13.83
C GLY A 204 -20.60 9.95 12.53
N ILE A 205 -19.43 9.84 11.90
CA ILE A 205 -19.15 10.42 10.59
C ILE A 205 -19.66 9.45 9.52
N PHE A 206 -20.33 9.96 8.48
CA PHE A 206 -20.69 9.14 7.33
C PHE A 206 -19.45 8.86 6.48
N VAL A 207 -19.04 7.59 6.40
CA VAL A 207 -17.81 7.16 5.71
C VAL A 207 -18.17 6.35 4.48
N VAL A 208 -17.53 6.67 3.35
CA VAL A 208 -17.61 5.91 2.10
C VAL A 208 -16.22 5.42 1.73
N GLY A 209 -16.07 4.12 1.48
CA GLY A 209 -14.84 3.51 1.00
C GLY A 209 -14.67 3.69 -0.51
N ALA A 210 -13.46 3.97 -0.94
CA ALA A 210 -13.08 4.13 -2.34
C ALA A 210 -11.80 3.33 -2.61
N GLU A 211 -11.82 2.47 -3.63
CA GLU A 211 -10.68 1.61 -3.96
C GLU A 211 -10.36 1.72 -5.45
N PRO A 212 -9.08 1.75 -5.85
CA PRO A 212 -8.70 1.62 -7.25
C PRO A 212 -9.02 0.22 -7.77
N LEU A 213 -9.25 0.10 -9.08
CA LEU A 213 -9.56 -1.14 -9.79
C LEU A 213 -8.46 -2.18 -9.61
N VAL A 214 -7.22 -1.70 -9.68
CA VAL A 214 -6.02 -2.50 -9.57
C VAL A 214 -5.23 -1.95 -8.41
N CYS A 215 -5.22 -2.74 -7.34
CA CYS A 215 -4.32 -2.59 -6.21
C CYS A 215 -3.62 -3.93 -5.98
N LYS A 216 -2.36 -3.89 -5.55
CA LYS A 216 -1.65 -5.14 -5.22
C LYS A 216 -2.24 -5.80 -4.00
N GLU A 217 -2.75 -4.99 -3.09
CA GLU A 217 -3.57 -5.46 -1.99
C GLU A 217 -4.85 -4.62 -1.86
N PRO A 218 -6.02 -5.24 -1.97
CA PRO A 218 -7.29 -4.55 -1.76
C PRO A 218 -7.44 -4.20 -0.28
N SER A 219 -7.94 -3.00 -0.02
CA SER A 219 -8.30 -2.59 1.32
C SER A 219 -9.44 -3.45 1.87
N ASN A 220 -9.50 -3.61 3.19
CA ASN A 220 -10.55 -4.40 3.84
C ASN A 220 -11.82 -3.58 4.15
N LEU A 221 -12.05 -2.48 3.41
CA LEU A 221 -13.14 -1.54 3.64
C LEU A 221 -14.52 -2.21 3.49
N LYS A 222 -14.67 -3.15 2.55
CA LYS A 222 -15.89 -3.95 2.36
C LYS A 222 -16.32 -4.70 3.63
N SER A 223 -15.37 -5.07 4.48
CA SER A 223 -15.66 -5.82 5.71
C SER A 223 -16.27 -4.95 6.83
N LEU A 224 -16.27 -3.63 6.68
CA LEU A 224 -16.73 -2.67 7.68
C LEU A 224 -18.21 -2.28 7.54
N ARG A 225 -18.96 -2.92 6.62
CA ARG A 225 -20.38 -2.60 6.34
C ARG A 225 -20.62 -1.11 6.06
N ILE A 226 -19.66 -0.46 5.43
CA ILE A 226 -19.79 0.88 4.88
C ILE A 226 -20.08 0.79 3.38
N PRO A 227 -20.75 1.79 2.76
CA PRO A 227 -20.78 1.91 1.32
C PRO A 227 -19.34 1.96 0.80
N SER A 228 -18.99 1.05 -0.10
CA SER A 228 -17.64 0.97 -0.66
C SER A 228 -17.70 0.82 -2.17
N VAL A 229 -16.94 1.63 -2.88
CA VAL A 229 -16.90 1.63 -4.34
C VAL A 229 -15.51 1.25 -4.80
N SER A 230 -15.43 0.26 -5.68
CA SER A 230 -14.18 -0.13 -6.33
C SER A 230 -14.04 0.58 -7.69
N ALA A 231 -12.85 0.54 -8.26
CA ALA A 231 -12.55 1.14 -9.56
C ALA A 231 -12.74 2.66 -9.65
N VAL A 232 -12.38 3.42 -8.60
CA VAL A 232 -12.52 4.90 -8.57
C VAL A 232 -11.55 5.65 -9.50
N ASP A 233 -10.64 4.93 -10.14
CA ASP A 233 -9.80 5.32 -11.28
C ASP A 233 -10.55 5.25 -12.62
N LEU A 234 -11.69 4.55 -12.67
CA LEU A 234 -12.57 4.51 -13.84
C LEU A 234 -13.70 5.55 -13.74
N ASN A 235 -14.22 5.99 -14.88
CA ASN A 235 -15.40 6.87 -14.93
C ASN A 235 -16.60 6.25 -14.22
N THR A 236 -16.86 4.96 -14.46
CA THR A 236 -17.99 4.23 -13.88
C THR A 236 -17.89 4.10 -12.35
N GLY A 237 -16.71 3.77 -11.80
CA GLY A 237 -16.53 3.69 -10.35
C GLY A 237 -16.65 5.05 -9.67
N ARG A 238 -16.17 6.13 -10.31
CA ARG A 238 -16.42 7.48 -9.79
C ARG A 238 -17.92 7.81 -9.73
N ALA A 239 -18.73 7.32 -10.68
CA ALA A 239 -20.16 7.62 -10.78
C ALA A 239 -20.92 7.01 -9.62
N LEU A 240 -20.62 5.75 -9.34
CA LEU A 240 -21.11 5.05 -8.17
C LEU A 240 -20.67 5.73 -6.87
N LEU A 241 -19.44 6.25 -6.79
CA LEU A 241 -18.99 7.00 -5.62
C LEU A 241 -19.80 8.27 -5.38
N VAL A 242 -20.07 9.05 -6.44
CA VAL A 242 -20.90 10.25 -6.35
C VAL A 242 -22.34 9.91 -5.95
N GLU A 243 -22.88 8.82 -6.47
CA GLU A 243 -24.20 8.31 -6.10
C GLU A 243 -24.25 7.87 -4.62
N ALA A 244 -23.23 7.16 -4.13
CA ALA A 244 -23.07 6.77 -2.73
C ALA A 244 -23.11 7.98 -1.79
N LEU A 245 -22.38 9.02 -2.18
CA LEU A 245 -22.31 10.26 -1.43
C LEU A 245 -23.63 11.01 -1.48
N ALA A 246 -24.34 10.99 -2.60
CA ALA A 246 -25.66 11.62 -2.71
C ALA A 246 -26.72 10.90 -1.84
N ASN A 247 -26.68 9.57 -1.79
CA ASN A 247 -27.66 8.71 -1.13
C ASN A 247 -27.05 7.89 0.02
N PRO A 248 -26.86 8.48 1.22
CA PRO A 248 -26.17 7.84 2.35
C PRO A 248 -26.89 6.62 2.98
N GLY A 249 -27.96 6.12 2.37
CA GLY A 249 -28.71 4.94 2.82
C GLY A 249 -28.95 3.89 1.73
N ALA A 250 -28.40 4.06 0.53
CA ALA A 250 -28.45 3.04 -0.51
C ALA A 250 -27.27 2.07 -0.32
N GLU A 251 -27.54 0.79 -0.06
CA GLU A 251 -26.53 -0.26 -0.21
C GLU A 251 -26.17 -0.33 -1.70
N ILE A 252 -24.97 0.12 -2.04
CA ILE A 252 -24.43 -0.05 -3.39
C ILE A 252 -23.81 -1.44 -3.39
N GLU A 253 -24.59 -2.43 -3.82
CA GLU A 253 -24.05 -3.74 -4.18
C GLU A 253 -23.16 -3.61 -5.44
N PRO A 254 -22.09 -4.42 -5.52
CA PRO A 254 -21.07 -4.34 -6.56
C PRO A 254 -21.58 -4.66 -7.97
#